data_AF-A0A0Q3KPL1-F1
#
_entry.id   AF-A0A0Q3KPL1-F1
#
_cell.length_a   1.000
_cell.length_b   1.000
_cell.length_c   1.000
_cell.angle_alpha   90.00
_cell.angle_beta   90.00
_cell.angle_gamma   90.00
#
_symmetry.space_group_name_H-M   'P 1'
#
loop_
_entity.id
_entity.type
_entity.pdbx_description
1 polymer ?
#
loop_
_entity_poly.entity_id
_entity_poly.type
_entity_poly.pdbx_seq_one_letter_code
_entity_poly.pdbx_strand_id
1 'polypeptide(L)'
;MVKLNVDAAFNSDDLSGAVAAVIRDEAGHFVAGANERINWCADAHIAETLALKFGLNLALSIGCFRVLGADLAATWEAGRQELRGGDGKRGLRGGSIGP
;
A
#
# COMPACT_ATOMS: atom_id res chain seq x y z
N MET A 1 -1.98 -25.04 0.39
CA MET A 1 -1.81 -23.68 0.92
C MET A 1 -1.98 -22.69 -0.22
N VAL A 2 -2.54 -21.50 0.01
CA VAL A 2 -2.77 -20.53 -1.07
C VAL A 2 -1.90 -19.29 -0.87
N LYS A 3 -1.49 -18.67 -1.98
CA LYS A 3 -0.82 -17.38 -2.00
C LYS A 3 -1.83 -16.29 -2.30
N LEU A 4 -1.75 -15.17 -1.60
CA LEU A 4 -2.58 -13.98 -1.84
C LEU A 4 -1.67 -12.84 -2.25
N ASN A 5 -1.76 -12.44 -3.51
CA ASN A 5 -1.15 -11.21 -3.99
C ASN A 5 -2.18 -10.09 -3.86
N VAL A 6 -1.80 -8.99 -3.24
CA VAL A 6 -2.60 -7.76 -3.18
C VAL A 6 -1.79 -6.63 -3.81
N ASP A 7 -2.50 -5.67 -4.40
CA ASP A 7 -1.90 -4.48 -4.97
C ASP A 7 -2.87 -3.30 -4.86
N ALA A 8 -2.35 -2.08 -4.79
CA ALA A 8 -3.13 -0.87 -4.73
C ALA A 8 -2.62 0.20 -5.70
N ALA A 9 -3.55 1.00 -6.19
CA ALA A 9 -3.26 2.23 -6.93
C ALA A 9 -3.80 3.42 -6.15
N PHE A 10 -3.04 4.52 -6.14
CA PHE A 10 -3.44 5.79 -5.54
C PHE A 10 -3.27 6.93 -6.54
N ASN A 11 -4.29 7.79 -6.62
CA ASN A 11 -4.28 9.02 -7.37
C ASN A 11 -4.30 10.21 -6.39
N SER A 12 -3.20 10.96 -6.34
CA SER A 12 -3.07 12.12 -5.46
C SER A 12 -3.93 13.30 -5.88
N ASP A 13 -4.32 13.40 -7.14
CA ASP A 13 -5.03 14.58 -7.67
C ASP A 13 -6.49 14.62 -7.20
N ASP A 14 -7.14 13.46 -7.08
CA ASP A 14 -8.53 13.33 -6.63
C ASP A 14 -8.68 12.57 -5.31
N LEU A 15 -7.55 12.22 -4.67
CA LEU A 15 -7.48 11.40 -3.47
C LEU A 15 -8.25 10.07 -3.64
N SER A 16 -8.25 9.48 -4.82
CA SER A 16 -8.90 8.19 -5.08
C SER A 16 -7.89 7.07 -5.25
N GLY A 17 -8.40 5.84 -5.37
CA GLY A 17 -7.53 4.69 -5.60
C GLY A 17 -8.28 3.48 -6.12
N ALA A 18 -7.56 2.38 -6.23
CA ALA A 18 -8.12 1.07 -6.52
C ALA A 18 -7.35 0.01 -5.75
N VAL A 19 -8.01 -1.10 -5.46
CA VAL A 19 -7.41 -2.27 -4.84
C VAL A 19 -7.64 -3.48 -5.72
N ALA A 20 -6.69 -4.41 -5.69
CA ALA A 20 -6.81 -5.68 -6.36
C ALA A 20 -6.26 -6.81 -5.48
N ALA A 21 -6.84 -7.98 -5.62
CA ALA A 21 -6.39 -9.19 -4.95
C ALA A 21 -6.46 -10.38 -5.91
N VAL A 22 -5.45 -11.24 -5.86
CA VAL A 22 -5.38 -12.50 -6.62
C VAL A 22 -4.93 -13.63 -5.69
N ILE A 23 -5.73 -14.69 -5.63
CA ILE A 23 -5.43 -15.92 -4.91
C ILE A 23 -4.94 -16.96 -5.88
N ARG A 24 -3.84 -17.62 -5.53
CA ARG A 24 -3.21 -18.69 -6.32
C ARG A 24 -2.99 -19.94 -5.48
N ASP A 25 -3.03 -21.10 -6.12
CA ASP A 25 -2.63 -22.36 -5.50
C ASP A 25 -1.10 -22.47 -5.37
N GLU A 26 -0.60 -23.59 -4.85
CA GLU A 26 0.84 -23.81 -4.66
C GLU A 26 1.61 -23.93 -5.98
N ALA A 27 0.95 -24.40 -7.05
CA ALA A 27 1.50 -24.47 -8.39
C ALA A 27 1.47 -23.12 -9.13
N GLY A 28 0.85 -22.10 -8.53
CA GLY A 28 0.72 -20.77 -9.09
C GLY A 28 -0.50 -20.58 -9.99
N HIS A 29 -1.41 -21.55 -10.06
CA HIS A 29 -2.65 -21.42 -10.82
C HIS A 29 -3.59 -20.42 -10.16
N PHE A 30 -4.32 -19.69 -10.99
CA PHE A 30 -5.34 -18.76 -10.54
C PHE A 30 -6.51 -19.52 -9.87
N VAL A 31 -6.87 -19.08 -8.67
CA VAL A 31 -8.02 -19.61 -7.91
C VAL A 31 -9.16 -18.59 -7.90
N ALA A 32 -8.86 -17.35 -7.52
CA ALA A 32 -9.83 -16.27 -7.44
C ALA A 32 -9.14 -14.92 -7.58
N GLY A 33 -9.89 -13.90 -7.99
CA GLY A 33 -9.40 -12.53 -8.04
C GLY A 33 -10.55 -11.55 -7.98
N ALA A 34 -10.28 -10.37 -7.42
CA ALA A 34 -11.25 -9.29 -7.33
C ALA A 34 -10.54 -7.94 -7.36
N ASN A 35 -11.29 -6.90 -7.68
CA ASN A 35 -10.84 -5.51 -7.59
C ASN A 35 -11.98 -4.60 -7.12
N GLU A 36 -11.63 -3.42 -6.61
CA GLU A 36 -12.59 -2.39 -6.21
C GLU A 36 -11.98 -1.00 -6.38
N ARG A 37 -12.79 -0.02 -6.79
CA ARG A 37 -12.38 1.40 -6.79
C ARG A 37 -12.62 1.98 -5.40
N ILE A 38 -11.61 2.66 -4.87
CA ILE A 38 -11.72 3.46 -3.66
C ILE A 38 -12.04 4.91 -4.05
N ASN A 39 -13.19 5.42 -3.61
CA ASN A 39 -13.59 6.80 -3.91
C ASN A 39 -12.77 7.85 -3.14
N TRP A 40 -12.24 7.48 -1.98
CA TRP A 40 -11.40 8.35 -1.18
C TRP A 40 -10.33 7.56 -0.41
N CYS A 41 -9.08 7.99 -0.50
CA CYS A 41 -7.93 7.44 0.17
C CYS A 41 -6.99 8.59 0.58
N ALA A 42 -6.49 8.57 1.82
CA ALA A 42 -5.66 9.67 2.33
C ALA A 42 -4.29 9.74 1.63
N ASP A 43 -3.70 8.57 1.36
CA ASP A 43 -2.38 8.41 0.74
C ASP A 43 -2.22 6.97 0.22
N ALA A 44 -1.10 6.71 -0.47
CA ALA A 44 -0.78 5.39 -1.01
C ALA A 44 -0.65 4.30 0.07
N HIS A 45 -0.20 4.60 1.29
CA HIS A 45 -0.07 3.59 2.36
C HIS A 45 -1.43 3.11 2.86
N ILE A 46 -2.41 4.03 2.94
CA ILE A 46 -3.79 3.67 3.23
C ILE A 46 -4.37 2.81 2.09
N ALA A 47 -4.07 3.10 0.82
CA ALA A 47 -4.53 2.31 -0.31
C ALA A 47 -4.01 0.86 -0.25
N GLU A 48 -2.72 0.69 0.04
CA GLU A 48 -2.08 -0.62 0.25
C GLU A 48 -2.71 -1.40 1.42
N THR A 49 -2.98 -0.70 2.54
CA THR A 49 -3.64 -1.31 3.70
C THR A 49 -5.07 -1.75 3.36
N LEU A 50 -5.79 -0.97 2.55
CA LEU A 50 -7.11 -1.33 2.05
C LEU A 50 -7.04 -2.53 1.11
N ALA A 51 -6.03 -2.63 0.25
CA ALA A 51 -5.82 -3.80 -0.61
C ALA A 51 -5.58 -5.08 0.20
N LEU A 52 -4.79 -5.00 1.27
CA LEU A 52 -4.60 -6.10 2.21
C LEU A 52 -5.92 -6.56 2.84
N LYS A 53 -6.70 -5.63 3.38
CA LYS A 53 -8.02 -5.93 3.96
C LYS A 53 -8.96 -6.55 2.93
N PHE A 54 -8.99 -6.00 1.72
CA PHE A 54 -9.81 -6.49 0.62
C PHE A 54 -9.42 -7.93 0.21
N GLY A 55 -8.12 -8.20 0.05
CA GLY A 55 -7.62 -9.53 -0.29
C GLY A 55 -7.89 -10.59 0.79
N LEU A 56 -7.79 -10.22 2.07
CA LEU A 56 -8.16 -11.11 3.18
C LEU A 56 -9.67 -11.43 3.17
N ASN A 57 -10.53 -10.46 2.90
CA ASN A 57 -11.96 -10.69 2.75
C ASN A 57 -12.28 -11.62 1.56
N LEU A 58 -11.58 -11.46 0.44
CA LEU A 58 -11.69 -12.38 -0.70
C LEU A 58 -11.31 -13.81 -0.28
N ALA A 59 -10.18 -13.99 0.42
CA ALA A 59 -9.75 -15.30 0.89
C ALA A 59 -10.76 -15.96 1.84
N LEU A 60 -11.33 -15.17 2.77
CA LEU A 60 -12.38 -15.65 3.67
C LEU A 60 -13.65 -16.06 2.90
N SER A 61 -14.06 -15.28 1.89
CA SER A 61 -15.27 -15.57 1.11
C SER A 61 -15.21 -16.89 0.33
N ILE A 62 -14.00 -17.36 0.00
CA ILE A 62 -13.79 -18.63 -0.70
C ILE A 62 -13.35 -19.78 0.23
N GLY A 63 -13.36 -19.56 1.55
CA GLY A 63 -13.00 -20.58 2.55
C GLY A 63 -11.48 -20.84 2.68
N CYS A 64 -10.64 -19.89 2.27
CA CYS A 64 -9.19 -19.99 2.39
C CYS A 64 -8.69 -19.33 3.69
N PHE A 65 -8.53 -20.13 4.75
CA PHE A 65 -8.13 -19.64 6.09
C PHE A 65 -6.60 -19.62 6.30
N ARG A 66 -5.82 -20.24 5.41
CA ARG A 66 -4.35 -20.31 5.49
C ARG A 66 -3.74 -19.71 4.22
N VAL A 67 -3.53 -18.40 4.29
CA VAL A 67 -2.92 -17.59 3.25
C VAL A 67 -1.49 -17.25 3.68
N LEU A 68 -0.50 -17.52 2.81
CA LEU A 68 0.89 -17.19 3.09
C LEU A 68 1.37 -16.15 2.06
N GLY A 69 1.80 -14.98 2.56
CA GLY A 69 2.44 -13.93 1.77
C GLY A 69 1.51 -12.86 1.20
N ALA A 70 0.72 -12.18 2.04
CA ALA A 70 0.18 -10.90 1.63
C ALA A 70 1.34 -9.89 1.58
N ASP A 71 1.61 -9.37 0.38
CA ASP A 71 2.82 -8.61 0.08
C ASP A 71 2.75 -7.22 0.73
N LEU A 72 3.16 -7.14 2.00
CA LEU A 72 3.40 -5.87 2.71
C LEU A 72 4.76 -5.26 2.31
N ALA A 73 5.57 -5.92 1.48
CA ALA A 73 6.95 -5.52 1.23
C ALA A 73 7.07 -4.15 0.52
N ALA A 74 6.10 -3.79 -0.33
CA ALA A 74 6.05 -2.48 -0.98
C ALA A 74 5.89 -1.32 0.04
N THR A 75 5.12 -1.53 1.13
CA THR A 75 4.91 -0.50 2.16
C THR A 75 6.14 -0.25 3.03
N TRP A 76 6.98 -1.25 3.28
CA TRP A 76 8.17 -1.10 4.12
C TRP A 76 9.32 -0.38 3.41
N GLU A 77 9.53 -0.62 2.11
CA GLU A 77 10.59 0.04 1.36
C GLU A 77 10.25 1.50 0.99
N ALA A 78 8.97 1.79 0.73
CA ALA A 78 8.50 3.16 0.49
C ALA A 78 8.64 4.04 1.75
N GLY A 79 8.18 3.56 2.92
CA GLY A 79 8.30 4.31 4.18
C GLY A 79 9.75 4.53 4.66
N ARG A 80 10.70 3.70 4.22
CA ARG A 80 12.12 3.84 4.57
C ARG A 80 12.82 4.97 3.81
N GLN A 81 12.32 5.40 2.65
CA GLN A 81 12.93 6.51 1.89
C GLN A 81 12.56 7.88 2.51
N GLU A 82 11.33 8.03 3.01
CA GLU A 82 10.86 9.26 3.69
C GLU A 82 11.68 9.58 4.96
N LEU A 83 12.02 8.56 5.76
CA LEU A 83 12.79 8.73 7.00
C LEU A 83 14.28 9.07 6.80
N ARG A 84 14.79 8.99 5.56
CA ARG A 84 16.19 9.35 5.25
C ARG A 84 16.33 10.71 4.56
N GLY A 85 15.23 11.33 4.13
CA GLY A 85 15.21 12.65 3.49
C GLY A 85 15.06 13.84 4.45
N GLY A 86 14.79 13.58 5.74
CA GLY A 86 14.37 14.59 6.70
C GLY A 86 15.45 15.22 7.58
N ASP A 87 16.72 15.26 7.17
CA ASP A 87 17.74 15.97 7.95
C ASP A 87 18.66 16.82 7.05
N GLY A 88 18.26 18.09 6.84
CA GLY A 88 19.03 19.01 6.03
C GLY A 88 18.40 20.38 5.87
N LYS A 89 18.82 21.29 6.75
CA LYS A 89 18.74 22.77 6.69
C LYS A 89 17.62 23.45 7.49
N ARG A 90 17.78 23.43 8.82
CA ARG A 90 17.48 24.61 9.64
C ARG A 90 18.76 25.43 9.80
N GLY A 91 18.76 26.66 9.30
CA GLY A 91 19.85 27.62 9.44
C GLY A 91 19.33 29.05 9.40
N LEU A 92 18.75 29.49 10.52
CA LEU A 92 18.44 30.90 10.81
C LEU A 92 19.75 31.70 10.98
N ARG A 93 19.93 32.78 10.20
CA ARG A 93 20.64 34.02 10.58
C ARG A 93 20.01 35.12 9.71
N GLY A 94 19.39 36.18 10.22
CA GLY A 94 19.84 37.05 11.31
C GLY A 94 20.16 38.39 10.65
N GLY A 95 19.24 39.36 10.75
CA GLY A 95 19.43 40.71 10.23
C GLY A 95 20.54 41.46 10.95
N SER A 96 21.19 42.39 10.25
CA SER A 96 21.94 43.50 10.86
C SER A 96 21.97 44.68 9.90
N ILE A 97 21.98 45.87 10.52
CA ILE A 97 21.84 47.22 9.96
C ILE A 97 23.23 47.85 9.86
N GLY A 98 23.48 48.67 8.82
CA GLY A 98 24.54 49.70 8.77
C GLY A 98 25.88 49.24 8.19
N PRO A 99 26.74 50.17 7.73
CA PRO A 99 26.88 51.58 8.14
C PRO A 99 25.96 52.58 7.43
#